data_AF-A0A1X7A940-F1
#
_entry.id   AF-A0A1X7A940-F1
#
_cell.length_a   1.000
_cell.length_b   1.000
_cell.length_c   1.000
_cell.angle_alpha   90.00
_cell.angle_beta   90.00
_cell.angle_gamma   90.00
#
_symmetry.space_group_name_H-M   'P 1'
#
loop_
_entity.id
_entity.type
_entity.pdbx_description
1 polymer ?
#
loop_
_entity_poly.entity_id
_entity_poly.type
_entity_poly.pdbx_seq_one_letter_code
_entity_poly.pdbx_strand_id
1 'polypeptide(L)'
;MTEPTNRVLILGSAPSAVAARAWPRDAFTHIVAINNAWRIRPDWDVLIHPEDFPRANRPDSIADHQRIVSAEEYVPVQNDFGGFVYAGGTMAFTAGYWALAALRPAVMAYCGCDMVYPETGKTHFYGTGEADPLRTDVTLRSLEAKSARLAMFGAAQDCRVVRLSNGASRLLFPPAGLGDLTAGSLPSTKRMEEVLHAEKKLGYMVPSGRYWEAEDSFESAEIDAIDRRWISIYQAPVFEDVA
;
A
#
# COMPACT_ATOMS: atom_id res chain seq x y z
N MET A 1 -2.54 26.27 12.78
CA MET A 1 -2.27 24.83 12.85
C MET A 1 -1.01 24.59 12.04
N THR A 2 0.07 24.10 12.65
CA THR A 2 1.29 23.73 11.92
C THR A 2 0.96 22.58 10.99
N GLU A 3 1.40 22.63 9.74
CA GLU A 3 1.15 21.53 8.81
C GLU A 3 1.68 20.21 9.39
N PRO A 4 0.97 19.09 9.16
CA PRO A 4 1.47 17.77 9.53
C PRO A 4 2.86 17.57 8.91
N THR A 5 3.84 17.32 9.77
CA THR A 5 5.25 17.31 9.38
C THR A 5 5.68 15.95 8.82
N ASN A 6 5.07 14.84 9.28
CA ASN A 6 5.46 13.50 8.85
C ASN A 6 4.70 13.05 7.59
N ARG A 7 5.40 13.09 6.45
CA ARG A 7 4.90 12.73 5.12
C ARG A 7 5.78 11.63 4.55
N VAL A 8 5.17 10.52 4.18
CA VAL A 8 5.86 9.34 3.64
C VAL A 8 5.51 9.21 2.17
N LEU A 9 6.53 9.14 1.31
CA LEU A 9 6.40 8.73 -0.08
C LEU A 9 6.53 7.21 -0.17
N ILE A 10 5.51 6.52 -0.67
CA ILE A 10 5.60 5.12 -1.07
C ILE A 10 5.88 5.07 -2.58
N LEU A 11 7.08 4.62 -2.95
CA LEU A 11 7.57 4.66 -4.33
C LEU A 11 7.58 3.28 -4.96
N GLY A 12 6.71 3.08 -5.95
CA GLY A 12 6.59 1.88 -6.76
C GLY A 12 7.33 1.98 -8.09
N SER A 13 6.96 1.10 -9.02
CA SER A 13 7.72 0.84 -10.24
C SER A 13 7.01 1.18 -11.56
N ALA A 14 5.78 1.71 -11.53
CA ALA A 14 5.12 2.13 -12.77
C ALA A 14 5.97 3.18 -13.50
N PRO A 15 5.87 3.30 -14.85
CA PRO A 15 6.69 4.23 -15.62
C PRO A 15 6.61 5.69 -15.14
N SER A 16 5.46 6.12 -14.62
CA SER A 16 5.23 7.45 -14.04
C SER A 16 6.09 7.76 -12.81
N ALA A 17 6.58 6.73 -12.10
CA ALA A 17 7.36 6.85 -10.87
C ALA A 17 8.65 7.66 -11.05
N VAL A 18 9.22 7.68 -12.27
CA VAL A 18 10.46 8.39 -12.56
C VAL A 18 10.34 9.90 -12.35
N ALA A 19 9.13 10.46 -12.38
CA ALA A 19 8.89 11.86 -12.08
C ALA A 19 9.37 12.24 -10.66
N ALA A 20 9.35 11.29 -9.73
CA ALA A 20 9.80 11.49 -8.36
C ALA A 20 11.27 11.91 -8.24
N ARG A 21 12.10 11.66 -9.27
CA ARG A 21 13.50 12.12 -9.33
C ARG A 21 13.65 13.62 -9.23
N ALA A 22 12.68 14.36 -9.79
CA ALA A 22 12.74 15.81 -9.87
C ALA A 22 12.07 16.51 -8.68
N TRP A 23 11.43 15.76 -7.77
CA TRP A 23 10.70 16.35 -6.65
C TRP A 23 11.64 16.78 -5.52
N PRO A 24 11.36 17.91 -4.85
CA PRO A 24 12.11 18.33 -3.67
C PRO A 24 12.12 17.24 -2.59
N ARG A 25 13.28 17.00 -1.95
CA ARG A 25 13.41 15.97 -0.89
C ARG A 25 12.63 16.34 0.37
N ASP A 26 12.49 17.63 0.65
CA ASP A 26 11.78 18.19 1.81
C ASP A 26 10.25 18.08 1.72
N ALA A 27 9.71 17.75 0.54
CA ALA A 27 8.28 17.44 0.38
C ALA A 27 7.85 16.20 1.20
N PHE A 28 8.81 15.32 1.51
CA PHE A 28 8.58 14.09 2.28
C PHE A 28 9.59 14.00 3.41
N THR A 29 9.17 13.54 4.58
CA THR A 29 10.10 13.18 5.65
C THR A 29 10.82 11.86 5.37
N HIS A 30 10.09 10.91 4.77
CA HIS A 30 10.61 9.58 4.43
C HIS A 30 10.22 9.17 3.01
N ILE A 31 11.09 8.42 2.36
CA ILE A 31 10.88 7.78 1.07
C ILE A 31 11.06 6.27 1.27
N VAL A 32 9.97 5.54 1.13
CA VAL A 32 9.92 4.09 1.18
C VAL A 32 9.86 3.57 -0.25
N ALA A 33 10.96 3.00 -0.72
CA ALA A 33 11.08 2.40 -2.04
C ALA A 33 10.68 0.93 -2.02
N ILE A 34 9.92 0.50 -3.03
CA ILE A 34 9.49 -0.89 -3.20
C ILE A 34 10.31 -1.56 -4.31
N ASN A 35 10.87 -2.74 -4.03
CA ASN A 35 11.59 -3.57 -5.01
C ASN A 35 12.64 -2.72 -5.75
N ASN A 36 12.59 -2.70 -7.09
CA ASN A 36 13.53 -1.94 -7.92
C ASN A 36 13.40 -0.40 -7.81
N ALA A 37 12.37 0.14 -7.16
CA ALA A 37 12.13 1.58 -7.08
C ALA A 37 13.23 2.36 -6.35
N TRP A 38 14.09 1.69 -5.57
CA TRP A 38 15.27 2.32 -4.95
C TRP A 38 16.20 2.94 -5.99
N ARG A 39 16.17 2.46 -7.24
CA ARG A 39 16.96 3.01 -8.36
C ARG A 39 16.44 4.35 -8.90
N ILE A 40 15.25 4.77 -8.47
CA ILE A 40 14.66 6.02 -8.94
C ILE A 40 15.39 7.18 -8.27
N ARG A 41 15.48 7.18 -6.94
CA ARG A 41 16.09 8.27 -6.17
C ARG A 41 17.22 7.73 -5.31
N PRO A 42 18.40 8.35 -5.23
CA PRO A 42 19.49 7.86 -4.38
C PRO A 42 19.29 8.14 -2.88
N ASP A 43 18.37 9.04 -2.53
CA ASP A 43 18.06 9.53 -1.19
C ASP A 43 16.80 8.89 -0.59
N TRP A 44 16.52 7.63 -0.94
CA TRP A 44 15.51 6.82 -0.26
C TRP A 44 15.93 6.53 1.18
N ASP A 45 14.98 6.28 2.08
CA ASP A 45 15.27 6.00 3.50
C ASP A 45 15.03 4.51 3.84
N VAL A 46 13.99 3.92 3.25
CA VAL A 46 13.64 2.51 3.47
C VAL A 46 13.46 1.79 2.14
N LEU A 47 14.07 0.63 1.99
CA LEU A 47 13.77 -0.32 0.92
C LEU A 47 13.00 -1.50 1.48
N ILE A 48 11.83 -1.80 0.91
CA ILE A 48 11.02 -2.98 1.25
C ILE A 48 10.87 -3.84 0.00
N HIS A 49 11.10 -5.14 0.14
CA HIS A 49 11.05 -6.11 -0.96
C HIS A 49 10.60 -7.50 -0.46
N PRO A 50 10.08 -8.39 -1.32
CA PRO A 50 9.65 -9.72 -0.89
C PRO A 50 10.84 -10.62 -0.52
N GLU A 51 10.58 -11.74 0.16
CA GLU A 51 11.62 -12.68 0.61
C GLU A 51 12.49 -13.21 -0.55
N ASP A 52 11.87 -13.41 -1.71
CA ASP A 52 12.48 -13.95 -2.94
C ASP A 52 13.15 -12.87 -3.82
N PHE A 53 13.18 -11.61 -3.39
CA PHE A 53 13.74 -10.52 -4.21
C PHE A 53 15.23 -10.77 -4.53
N PRO A 54 15.64 -10.88 -5.81
CA PRO A 54 16.99 -11.31 -6.16
C PRO A 54 18.08 -10.40 -5.59
N ARG A 55 19.15 -10.98 -5.04
CA ARG A 55 20.29 -10.22 -4.49
C ARG A 55 20.90 -9.26 -5.52
N ALA A 56 20.98 -9.66 -6.80
CA ALA A 56 21.46 -8.81 -7.90
C ALA A 56 20.58 -7.59 -8.19
N ASN A 57 19.33 -7.57 -7.70
CA ASN A 57 18.42 -6.43 -7.85
C ASN A 57 18.44 -5.50 -6.63
N ARG A 58 19.11 -5.89 -5.54
CA ARG A 58 19.28 -5.09 -4.32
C ARG A 58 20.42 -4.07 -4.50
N PRO A 59 20.47 -2.98 -3.72
CA PRO A 59 21.62 -2.08 -3.72
C PRO A 59 22.88 -2.80 -3.21
N ASP A 60 24.03 -2.57 -3.85
CA ASP A 60 25.32 -3.15 -3.43
C ASP A 60 25.84 -2.54 -2.12
N SER A 61 25.45 -1.29 -1.84
CA SER A 61 25.75 -0.58 -0.60
C SER A 61 24.60 0.37 -0.28
N ILE A 62 24.41 0.67 1.00
CA ILE A 62 23.40 1.59 1.51
C ILE A 62 24.09 2.67 2.36
N ALA A 63 23.54 3.88 2.37
CA ALA A 63 24.01 4.97 3.23
C ALA A 63 23.61 4.75 4.70
N ASP A 64 24.21 5.49 5.63
CA ASP A 64 23.94 5.33 7.08
C ASP A 64 22.48 5.56 7.48
N HIS A 65 21.76 6.40 6.73
CA HIS A 65 20.33 6.67 6.96
C HIS A 65 19.40 5.64 6.29
N GLN A 66 19.95 4.80 5.41
CA GLN A 66 19.19 3.84 4.63
C GLN A 66 19.07 2.51 5.37
N ARG A 67 17.88 1.90 5.29
CA ARG A 67 17.64 0.55 5.81
C ARG A 67 16.85 -0.31 4.84
N ILE A 68 17.10 -1.60 4.90
CA ILE A 68 16.30 -2.61 4.20
C ILE A 68 15.39 -3.27 5.22
N VAL A 69 14.09 -3.35 4.91
CA VAL A 69 13.09 -4.06 5.71
C VAL A 69 12.76 -5.36 5.02
N SER A 70 13.01 -6.46 5.73
CA SER A 70 12.79 -7.82 5.22
C SER A 70 11.46 -8.42 5.67
N ALA A 71 11.14 -9.61 5.16
CA ALA A 71 9.94 -10.36 5.56
C ALA A 71 9.85 -10.60 7.06
N GLU A 72 10.99 -10.81 7.73
CA GLU A 72 11.06 -10.99 9.18
C GLU A 72 10.51 -9.78 9.95
N GLU A 73 10.58 -8.59 9.35
CA GLU A 73 10.12 -7.34 9.95
C GLU A 73 8.70 -6.95 9.50
N TYR A 74 8.37 -7.10 8.21
CA TYR A 74 7.06 -6.68 7.72
C TYR A 74 5.95 -7.71 7.92
N VAL A 75 6.25 -9.02 7.98
CA VAL A 75 5.23 -10.07 8.16
C VAL A 75 4.50 -9.92 9.50
N PRO A 76 5.19 -9.76 10.66
CA PRO A 76 4.50 -9.54 11.93
C PRO A 76 3.59 -8.31 11.90
N VAL A 77 4.08 -7.21 11.32
CA VAL A 77 3.29 -5.97 11.19
C VAL A 77 2.05 -6.20 10.32
N GLN A 78 2.20 -6.89 9.18
CA GLN A 78 1.07 -7.22 8.32
C GLN A 78 0.03 -8.08 9.05
N ASN A 79 0.48 -9.01 9.89
CA ASN A 79 -0.40 -9.86 10.70
C ASN A 79 -1.17 -9.06 11.76
N ASP A 80 -0.57 -8.02 12.35
CA ASP A 80 -1.28 -7.09 13.24
C ASP A 80 -2.43 -6.37 12.53
N PHE A 81 -2.32 -6.21 11.20
CA PHE A 81 -3.39 -5.72 10.34
C PHE A 81 -4.25 -6.83 9.71
N GLY A 82 -4.25 -8.06 10.23
CA GLY A 82 -5.11 -9.15 9.73
C GLY A 82 -4.46 -10.05 8.66
N GLY A 83 -3.17 -9.88 8.38
CA GLY A 83 -2.41 -10.78 7.52
C GLY A 83 -2.66 -10.56 6.02
N PHE A 84 -1.96 -11.35 5.20
CA PHE A 84 -1.84 -11.11 3.75
C PHE A 84 -3.13 -11.31 2.95
N VAL A 85 -4.03 -12.21 3.38
CA VAL A 85 -5.32 -12.45 2.70
C VAL A 85 -6.20 -11.20 2.72
N TYR A 86 -6.29 -10.52 3.88
CA TYR A 86 -7.09 -9.31 4.01
C TYR A 86 -6.33 -8.04 3.64
N ALA A 87 -5.06 -7.93 4.01
CA ALA A 87 -4.23 -6.75 3.72
C ALA A 87 -3.78 -6.65 2.25
N GLY A 88 -3.78 -7.76 1.53
CA GLY A 88 -3.30 -7.87 0.15
C GLY A 88 -1.82 -8.24 0.07
N GLY A 89 -1.48 -9.12 -0.88
CA GLY A 89 -0.13 -9.70 -1.00
C GLY A 89 0.90 -8.80 -1.68
N THR A 90 0.46 -7.71 -2.32
CA THR A 90 1.39 -6.87 -3.08
C THR A 90 2.35 -6.12 -2.18
N MET A 91 3.55 -5.85 -2.68
CA MET A 91 4.52 -5.03 -1.94
C MET A 91 4.05 -3.58 -1.72
N ALA A 92 3.14 -3.06 -2.54
CA ALA A 92 2.58 -1.73 -2.33
C ALA A 92 1.69 -1.64 -1.08
N PHE A 93 0.92 -2.70 -0.79
CA PHE A 93 0.15 -2.78 0.45
C PHE A 93 1.05 -3.14 1.63
N THR A 94 1.96 -4.10 1.44
CA THR A 94 2.92 -4.51 2.48
C THR A 94 3.76 -3.34 2.97
N ALA A 95 4.31 -2.55 2.06
CA ALA A 95 5.06 -1.34 2.42
C ALA A 95 4.16 -0.27 3.06
N GLY A 96 2.90 -0.19 2.63
CA GLY A 96 1.91 0.72 3.21
C GLY A 96 1.60 0.43 4.67
N TYR A 97 1.25 -0.82 5.00
CA TYR A 97 0.98 -1.22 6.37
C TYR A 97 2.22 -1.12 7.26
N TRP A 98 3.39 -1.51 6.74
CA TRP A 98 4.64 -1.32 7.47
C TRP A 98 4.91 0.16 7.75
N ALA A 99 4.79 1.04 6.75
CA ALA A 99 5.01 2.47 6.93
C ALA A 99 4.00 3.09 7.90
N LEU A 100 2.73 2.68 7.82
CA LEU A 100 1.68 3.14 8.72
C LEU A 100 2.04 2.83 10.18
N ALA A 101 2.42 1.59 10.49
CA ALA A 101 2.78 1.18 11.85
C ALA A 101 4.13 1.75 12.32
N ALA A 102 5.18 1.63 11.51
CA ALA A 102 6.54 1.95 11.92
C ALA A 102 6.82 3.46 11.89
N LEU A 103 6.31 4.17 10.89
CA LEU A 103 6.59 5.58 10.67
C LEU A 103 5.49 6.50 11.20
N ARG A 104 4.26 6.00 11.42
CA ARG A 104 3.09 6.78 11.88
C ARG A 104 2.94 8.11 11.14
N PRO A 105 2.83 8.08 9.80
CA PRO A 105 2.70 9.28 8.98
C PRO A 105 1.38 10.00 9.24
N ALA A 106 1.38 11.31 9.00
CA ALA A 106 0.13 12.04 8.80
C ALA A 106 -0.35 11.98 7.35
N VAL A 107 0.58 11.74 6.40
CA VAL A 107 0.28 11.48 4.99
C VAL A 107 1.13 10.35 4.45
N MET A 108 0.50 9.38 3.77
CA MET A 108 1.15 8.44 2.86
C MET A 108 0.78 8.80 1.42
N ALA A 109 1.77 9.17 0.62
CA ALA A 109 1.60 9.51 -0.78
C ALA A 109 2.18 8.42 -1.67
N TYR A 110 1.34 7.79 -2.49
CA TYR A 110 1.73 6.72 -3.39
C TYR A 110 2.14 7.25 -4.75
N CYS A 111 3.31 6.88 -5.24
CA CYS A 111 3.77 7.19 -6.60
C CYS A 111 4.21 5.91 -7.31
N GLY A 112 3.70 5.67 -8.51
CA GLY A 112 4.11 4.51 -9.30
C GLY A 112 3.53 3.17 -8.85
N CYS A 113 2.43 3.19 -8.11
CA CYS A 113 1.76 2.01 -7.56
C CYS A 113 0.36 1.81 -8.15
N ASP A 114 0.07 2.35 -9.33
CA ASP A 114 -1.30 2.43 -9.86
C ASP A 114 -1.93 1.05 -10.18
N MET A 115 -1.10 0.01 -10.26
CA MET A 115 -1.52 -1.38 -10.55
C MET A 115 -2.32 -1.51 -11.85
N VAL A 116 -2.05 -0.64 -12.83
CA VAL A 116 -2.57 -0.72 -14.19
C VAL A 116 -1.47 -1.23 -15.10
N TYR A 117 -1.73 -2.34 -15.80
CA TYR A 117 -0.76 -3.01 -16.67
C TYR A 117 -1.33 -3.05 -18.09
N PRO A 118 -0.78 -2.26 -19.04
CA PRO A 118 -1.24 -2.31 -20.41
C PRO A 118 -0.84 -3.64 -21.07
N GLU A 119 -1.66 -4.14 -21.99
CA GLU A 119 -1.38 -5.36 -22.77
C GLU A 119 -0.15 -5.20 -23.69
N THR A 120 0.19 -3.96 -24.04
CA THR A 120 1.36 -3.62 -24.87
C THR A 120 2.14 -2.46 -24.26
N GLY A 121 3.48 -2.50 -24.38
CA GLY A 121 4.38 -1.45 -23.87
C GLY A 121 5.09 -1.82 -22.56
N LYS A 122 5.74 -0.83 -21.94
CA LYS A 122 6.49 -1.01 -20.69
C LYS A 122 5.52 -1.00 -19.50
N THR A 123 5.52 -2.06 -18.72
CA THR A 123 4.77 -2.14 -17.45
C THR A 123 5.52 -1.49 -16.28
N HIS A 124 6.84 -1.35 -16.41
CA HIS A 124 7.72 -0.85 -15.35
C HIS A 124 8.71 0.20 -15.90
N PHE A 125 9.24 1.08 -15.04
CA PHE A 125 10.24 2.07 -15.48
C PHE A 125 11.54 1.44 -16.00
N TYR A 126 11.84 0.21 -15.59
CA TYR A 126 13.00 -0.56 -16.03
C TYR A 126 12.72 -1.52 -17.20
N GLY A 127 11.54 -1.40 -17.84
CA GLY A 127 11.15 -2.23 -18.99
C GLY A 127 9.89 -3.05 -18.70
N THR A 128 10.00 -4.36 -18.83
CA THR A 128 8.91 -5.32 -18.56
C THR A 128 9.32 -6.17 -17.37
N GLY A 129 8.51 -6.18 -16.31
CA GLY A 129 8.66 -7.07 -15.16
C GLY A 129 7.45 -8.00 -15.08
N GLU A 130 7.59 -9.13 -14.37
CA GLU A 130 6.45 -9.96 -14.02
C GLU A 130 5.50 -9.16 -13.13
N ALA A 131 4.26 -8.99 -13.57
CA ALA A 131 3.28 -8.19 -12.84
C ALA A 131 2.70 -9.04 -11.71
N ASP A 132 3.13 -8.74 -10.48
CA ASP A 132 2.59 -9.32 -9.23
C ASP A 132 1.03 -9.38 -9.20
N PRO A 133 0.27 -8.36 -9.65
CA PRO A 133 -1.19 -8.39 -9.56
C PRO A 133 -1.93 -9.15 -10.69
N LEU A 134 -1.24 -9.78 -11.65
CA LEU A 134 -1.90 -10.52 -12.75
C LEU A 134 -2.05 -12.03 -12.46
N ARG A 135 -1.55 -12.51 -11.32
CA ARG A 135 -1.75 -13.90 -10.89
C ARG A 135 -3.17 -14.11 -10.38
N THR A 136 -3.72 -15.29 -10.65
CA THR A 136 -4.93 -15.76 -9.96
C THR A 136 -4.54 -16.11 -8.53
N ASP A 137 -4.93 -15.29 -7.56
CA ASP A 137 -4.51 -15.43 -6.17
C ASP A 137 -5.54 -14.85 -5.20
N VAL A 138 -5.73 -15.53 -4.07
CA VAL A 138 -6.70 -15.18 -3.03
C VAL A 138 -6.46 -13.80 -2.40
N THR A 139 -5.23 -13.27 -2.44
CA THR A 139 -4.88 -11.95 -1.88
C THR A 139 -5.08 -10.81 -2.88
N LEU A 140 -5.36 -11.13 -4.14
CA LEU A 140 -5.49 -10.18 -5.26
C LEU A 140 -6.91 -10.13 -5.84
N ARG A 141 -7.88 -10.77 -5.17
CA ARG A 141 -9.31 -10.78 -5.52
C ARG A 141 -9.84 -9.40 -5.90
N SER A 142 -9.59 -8.38 -5.07
CA SER A 142 -9.90 -6.98 -5.35
C SER A 142 -8.83 -6.02 -4.81
N LEU A 143 -7.97 -5.52 -5.72
CA LEU A 143 -6.98 -4.48 -5.39
C LEU A 143 -7.63 -3.19 -4.87
N GLU A 144 -8.80 -2.84 -5.40
CA GLU A 144 -9.63 -1.74 -4.94
C GLU A 144 -9.97 -1.90 -3.47
N ALA A 145 -10.48 -3.08 -3.06
CA ALA A 145 -10.82 -3.35 -1.67
C ALA A 145 -9.60 -3.35 -0.76
N LYS A 146 -8.46 -3.91 -1.19
CA LYS A 146 -7.21 -3.87 -0.43
C LYS A 146 -6.73 -2.43 -0.22
N SER A 147 -6.86 -1.58 -1.26
CA SER A 147 -6.55 -0.15 -1.15
C SER A 147 -7.53 0.57 -0.20
N ALA A 148 -8.85 0.34 -0.32
CA ALA A 148 -9.84 0.90 0.59
C ALA A 148 -9.54 0.54 2.04
N ARG A 149 -9.27 -0.74 2.31
CA ARG A 149 -8.91 -1.24 3.63
C ARG A 149 -7.68 -0.51 4.21
N LEU A 150 -6.61 -0.38 3.43
CA LEU A 150 -5.42 0.36 3.86
C LEU A 150 -5.73 1.84 4.16
N ALA A 151 -6.52 2.51 3.31
CA ALA A 151 -6.90 3.90 3.55
C ALA A 151 -7.78 4.07 4.80
N MET A 152 -8.66 3.11 5.09
CA MET A 152 -9.48 3.10 6.31
C MET A 152 -8.61 2.92 7.56
N PHE A 153 -7.61 2.03 7.53
CA PHE A 153 -6.61 1.94 8.61
C PHE A 153 -5.77 3.21 8.74
N GLY A 154 -5.42 3.85 7.63
CA GLY A 154 -4.80 5.17 7.63
C GLY A 154 -5.68 6.19 8.37
N ALA A 155 -6.96 6.30 7.99
CA ALA A 155 -7.91 7.22 8.62
C ALA A 155 -8.10 6.95 10.12
N ALA A 156 -8.14 5.67 10.53
CA ALA A 156 -8.20 5.28 11.95
C ALA A 156 -6.96 5.69 12.76
N GLN A 157 -5.86 6.05 12.09
CA GLN A 157 -4.61 6.53 12.70
C GLN A 157 -4.32 8.00 12.32
N ASP A 158 -5.34 8.76 11.91
CA ASP A 158 -5.21 10.15 11.46
C ASP A 158 -4.21 10.35 10.29
N CYS A 159 -3.98 9.29 9.51
CA CYS A 159 -3.12 9.27 8.33
C CYS A 159 -3.95 9.36 7.05
N ARG A 160 -3.71 10.42 6.27
CA ARG A 160 -4.28 10.52 4.91
C ARG A 160 -3.49 9.66 3.93
N VAL A 161 -4.19 8.86 3.13
CA VAL A 161 -3.56 8.08 2.05
C VAL A 161 -3.99 8.67 0.71
N VAL A 162 -3.03 9.08 -0.11
CA VAL A 162 -3.25 9.73 -1.41
C VAL A 162 -2.40 9.09 -2.49
N ARG A 163 -2.72 9.35 -3.77
CA ARG A 163 -1.85 9.00 -4.90
C ARG A 163 -1.37 10.25 -5.64
N LEU A 164 -0.13 10.22 -6.09
CA LEU A 164 0.54 11.27 -6.86
C LEU A 164 0.44 10.97 -8.37
N SER A 165 -0.77 10.62 -8.81
CA SER A 165 -1.10 10.32 -10.19
C SER A 165 -2.51 10.84 -10.49
N ASN A 166 -2.75 11.32 -11.71
CA ASN A 166 -4.09 11.69 -12.20
C ASN A 166 -4.66 10.68 -13.20
N GLY A 167 -3.87 9.67 -13.57
CA GLY A 167 -4.26 8.63 -14.52
C GLY A 167 -5.16 7.56 -13.91
N ALA A 168 -5.45 6.54 -14.72
CA ALA A 168 -6.11 5.31 -14.28
C ALA A 168 -5.33 4.64 -13.16
N SER A 169 -6.04 4.14 -12.15
CA SER A 169 -5.46 3.48 -10.97
C SER A 169 -6.45 2.47 -10.42
N ARG A 170 -5.97 1.33 -9.95
CA ARG A 170 -6.76 0.39 -9.12
C ARG A 170 -6.81 0.83 -7.65
N LEU A 171 -5.95 1.79 -7.26
CA LEU A 171 -5.94 2.35 -5.92
C LEU A 171 -7.07 3.38 -5.79
N LEU A 172 -7.96 3.18 -4.81
CA LEU A 172 -9.08 4.09 -4.55
C LEU A 172 -8.67 5.38 -3.81
N PHE A 173 -7.37 5.61 -3.62
CA PHE A 173 -6.86 6.82 -2.97
C PHE A 173 -7.18 8.06 -3.80
N PRO A 174 -7.57 9.18 -3.17
CA PRO A 174 -7.77 10.44 -3.87
C PRO A 174 -6.44 10.90 -4.52
N PRO A 175 -6.49 11.44 -5.75
CA PRO A 175 -5.32 12.07 -6.35
C PRO A 175 -4.97 13.36 -5.60
N ALA A 176 -3.67 13.65 -5.47
CA ALA A 176 -3.18 14.87 -4.86
C ALA A 176 -1.95 15.41 -5.60
N GLY A 177 -1.79 16.74 -5.60
CA GLY A 177 -0.53 17.39 -5.93
C GLY A 177 0.40 17.46 -4.73
N LEU A 178 1.70 17.71 -4.96
CA LEU A 178 2.69 17.87 -3.88
C LEU A 178 2.36 19.04 -2.93
N GLY A 179 1.68 20.08 -3.43
CA GLY A 179 1.24 21.23 -2.62
C GLY A 179 -0.02 20.98 -1.79
N ASP A 180 -0.77 19.91 -2.08
CA ASP A 180 -2.12 19.69 -1.53
C ASP A 180 -2.22 18.35 -0.78
N LEU A 181 -1.09 17.80 -0.34
CA LEU A 181 -1.00 16.48 0.31
C LEU A 181 -1.88 16.37 1.57
N THR A 182 -2.20 17.50 2.20
CA THR A 182 -2.97 17.57 3.44
C THR A 182 -4.43 17.99 3.22
N ALA A 183 -4.85 18.20 1.98
CA ALA A 183 -6.20 18.65 1.65
C ALA A 183 -7.24 17.52 1.72
N GLY A 184 -8.51 17.89 1.96
CA GLY A 184 -9.65 16.98 2.00
C GLY A 184 -9.93 16.35 3.37
N SER A 185 -11.09 15.73 3.53
CA SER A 185 -11.46 15.00 4.77
C SER A 185 -10.94 13.56 4.76
N LEU A 186 -10.76 12.99 5.95
CA LEU A 186 -10.55 11.56 6.13
C LEU A 186 -11.90 10.82 6.00
N PRO A 187 -11.92 9.57 5.51
CA PRO A 187 -13.12 8.74 5.53
C PRO A 187 -13.54 8.44 6.98
N SER A 188 -14.85 8.25 7.19
CA SER A 188 -15.39 7.90 8.51
C SER A 188 -15.05 6.45 8.87
N THR A 189 -14.50 6.24 10.06
CA THR A 189 -14.03 4.91 10.53
C THR A 189 -15.08 4.15 11.33
N LYS A 190 -16.26 4.73 11.57
CA LYS A 190 -17.30 4.18 12.44
C LYS A 190 -17.73 2.75 12.09
N ARG A 191 -17.77 2.43 10.79
CA ARG A 191 -18.24 1.13 10.28
C ARG A 191 -17.12 0.10 10.12
N MET A 192 -15.87 0.43 10.48
CA MET A 192 -14.74 -0.49 10.34
C MET A 192 -14.88 -1.72 11.24
N GLU A 193 -15.36 -1.55 12.48
CA GLU A 193 -15.44 -2.64 13.45
C GLU A 193 -16.32 -3.79 12.97
N GLU A 194 -17.41 -3.49 12.26
CA GLU A 194 -18.30 -4.50 11.67
C GLU A 194 -17.59 -5.37 10.62
N VAL A 195 -16.76 -4.76 9.78
CA VAL A 195 -16.01 -5.48 8.74
C VAL A 195 -14.87 -6.29 9.36
N LEU A 196 -14.17 -5.72 10.34
CA LEU A 196 -13.11 -6.41 11.10
C LEU A 196 -13.66 -7.61 11.87
N HIS A 197 -14.87 -7.50 12.42
CA HIS A 197 -15.53 -8.65 13.07
C HIS A 197 -15.83 -9.77 12.07
N ALA A 198 -16.24 -9.44 10.84
CA ALA A 198 -16.45 -10.43 9.78
C ALA A 198 -15.13 -11.11 9.36
N GLU A 199 -14.03 -10.36 9.21
CA GLU A 199 -12.69 -10.92 8.97
C GLU A 199 -12.28 -11.86 10.11
N LYS A 200 -12.43 -11.43 11.36
CA LYS A 200 -12.08 -12.24 12.54
C LYS A 200 -12.88 -13.54 12.62
N LYS A 201 -14.15 -13.53 12.21
CA LYS A 201 -15.00 -14.71 12.20
C LYS A 201 -14.52 -15.77 11.21
N LEU A 202 -14.01 -15.36 10.04
CA LEU A 202 -13.45 -16.27 9.05
C LEU A 202 -12.02 -16.71 9.43
N GLY A 203 -11.22 -15.79 9.96
CA GLY A 203 -9.87 -16.11 10.45
C GLY A 203 -8.88 -16.50 9.36
N TYR A 204 -9.03 -15.99 8.12
CA TYR A 204 -8.14 -16.32 7.00
C TYR A 204 -6.79 -15.61 7.14
N MET A 205 -5.95 -16.11 8.03
CA MET A 205 -4.65 -15.53 8.36
C MET A 205 -3.67 -16.64 8.70
N VAL A 206 -2.50 -16.58 8.06
CA VAL A 206 -1.40 -17.53 8.26
C VAL A 206 -0.24 -16.78 8.90
N PRO A 207 0.15 -17.06 10.17
CA PRO A 207 1.13 -16.27 10.89
C PRO A 207 2.51 -16.17 10.21
N SER A 208 2.90 -17.16 9.42
CA SER A 208 4.16 -17.12 8.65
C SER A 208 4.15 -16.12 7.49
N GLY A 209 2.98 -15.58 7.13
CA GLY A 209 2.76 -14.81 5.90
C GLY A 209 2.64 -15.67 4.64
N ARG A 210 2.95 -16.97 4.72
CA ARG A 210 2.91 -17.93 3.60
C ARG A 210 1.51 -18.49 3.40
N TYR A 211 0.57 -17.63 3.07
CA TYR A 211 -0.85 -18.01 2.91
C TYR A 211 -1.07 -19.10 1.86
N TRP A 212 -0.19 -19.22 0.86
CA TRP A 212 -0.25 -20.27 -0.17
C TRP A 212 -0.10 -21.68 0.42
N GLU A 213 0.49 -21.84 1.61
CA GLU A 213 0.56 -23.13 2.31
C GLU A 213 -0.81 -23.59 2.84
N ALA A 214 -1.81 -22.70 2.84
CA ALA A 214 -3.17 -22.97 3.30
C ALA A 214 -4.23 -22.48 2.30
N GLU A 215 -3.89 -22.33 1.02
CA GLU A 215 -4.78 -21.71 0.03
C GLU A 215 -6.13 -22.43 -0.11
N ASP A 216 -6.12 -23.76 -0.04
CA ASP A 216 -7.32 -24.62 -0.09
C ASP A 216 -8.29 -24.39 1.07
N SER A 217 -7.86 -23.70 2.14
CA SER A 217 -8.71 -23.39 3.30
C SER A 217 -9.50 -22.08 3.14
N PHE A 218 -9.27 -21.32 2.06
CA PHE A 218 -9.88 -20.01 1.86
C PHE A 218 -11.00 -20.03 0.83
N GLU A 219 -12.19 -19.67 1.27
CA GLU A 219 -13.34 -19.50 0.38
C GLU A 219 -13.32 -18.14 -0.32
N SER A 220 -13.06 -18.14 -1.63
CA SER A 220 -12.99 -16.91 -2.44
C SER A 220 -14.27 -16.07 -2.38
N ALA A 221 -15.45 -16.71 -2.29
CA ALA A 221 -16.73 -15.99 -2.22
C ALA A 221 -16.88 -15.18 -0.92
N GLU A 222 -16.32 -15.69 0.19
CA GLU A 222 -16.32 -15.00 1.48
C GLU A 222 -15.34 -13.81 1.47
N ILE A 223 -14.17 -13.98 0.85
CA ILE A 223 -13.21 -12.88 0.62
C ILE A 223 -13.86 -11.79 -0.21
N ASP A 224 -14.54 -12.14 -1.31
CA ASP A 224 -15.23 -11.18 -2.16
C ASP A 224 -16.34 -10.43 -1.40
N ALA A 225 -17.03 -11.10 -0.48
CA ALA A 225 -18.06 -10.49 0.35
C ALA A 225 -17.48 -9.46 1.32
N ILE A 226 -16.31 -9.74 1.91
CA ILE A 226 -15.58 -8.78 2.76
C ILE A 226 -15.03 -7.62 1.92
N ASP A 227 -14.43 -7.90 0.77
CA ASP A 227 -13.86 -6.90 -0.12
C ASP A 227 -14.92 -5.86 -0.55
N ARG A 228 -16.14 -6.31 -0.88
CA ARG A 228 -17.28 -5.41 -1.16
C ARG A 228 -17.64 -4.50 0.02
N ARG A 229 -17.54 -5.00 1.26
CA ARG A 229 -17.84 -4.19 2.46
C ARG A 229 -16.78 -3.10 2.67
N TRP A 230 -15.50 -3.41 2.48
CA TRP A 230 -14.42 -2.42 2.56
C TRP A 230 -14.60 -1.28 1.56
N ILE A 231 -14.91 -1.61 0.30
CA ILE A 231 -15.20 -0.61 -0.73
C ILE A 231 -16.40 0.24 -0.32
N SER A 232 -17.48 -0.39 0.12
CA SER A 232 -18.71 0.30 0.50
C SER A 232 -18.51 1.30 1.63
N ILE A 233 -17.77 0.95 2.69
CA ILE A 233 -17.56 1.87 3.82
C ILE A 233 -16.56 2.98 3.49
N TYR A 234 -15.58 2.70 2.63
CA TYR A 234 -14.60 3.71 2.21
C TYR A 234 -15.21 4.78 1.29
N GLN A 235 -16.16 4.38 0.43
CA GLN A 235 -16.85 5.29 -0.48
C GLN A 235 -18.08 5.95 0.14
N ALA A 236 -18.43 5.60 1.39
CA ALA A 236 -19.58 6.19 2.08
C ALA A 236 -19.39 7.72 2.26
N PRO A 237 -20.44 8.53 2.07
CA PRO A 237 -20.35 9.96 2.29
C PRO A 237 -19.91 10.27 3.72
N VAL A 238 -19.02 11.24 3.89
CA VAL A 238 -18.58 11.73 5.21
C VAL A 238 -19.74 12.35 6.03
N PHE A 239 -20.88 12.63 5.39
CA PHE A 239 -22.05 13.29 5.97
C PHE A 239 -23.19 12.35 6.39
N GLU A 240 -23.03 11.01 6.39
CA GLU A 240 -24.09 10.09 6.85
C GLU A 240 -24.43 10.18 8.37
N ASP A 241 -23.92 11.20 9.07
CA ASP A 241 -24.19 11.47 10.48
C ASP A 241 -25.13 12.67 10.72
N VAL A 242 -26.35 12.62 10.16
CA VAL A 242 -27.49 13.39 10.71
C VAL A 242 -28.69 12.48 10.83
N ALA A 243 -28.72 11.69 11.91
CA ALA A 243 -29.94 11.12 12.49
C ALA A 243 -29.69 10.82 13.98
#